data_AF-A0A353WFW6-F1
#
_entry.id   AF-A0A353WFW6-F1
#
_cell.length_a   1.000
_cell.length_b   1.000
_cell.length_c   1.000
_cell.angle_alpha   90.00
_cell.angle_beta   90.00
_cell.angle_gamma   90.00
#
_symmetry.space_group_name_H-M   'P 1'
#
loop_
_entity.id
_entity.type
_entity.pdbx_description
1 polymer ?
#
loop_
_entity_poly.entity_id
_entity_poly.type
_entity_poly.pdbx_seq_one_letter_code
_entity_poly.pdbx_strand_id
1 'polypeptide(L)'
;IEQLLDEGSFQEINDGMLPSDPLEFIDTAPYKERQKGSRAKTGLNEAVITGIGAIGGWEVAIAIMDFAYMGGSMGSVVGEKVTRLIEAGIERKVPIIAITSSGGARMQESSLSLMQMAKTSCAVARANEEGILYLTVLTEPTFGGVTASFGTLGDIIIAEQGARIGFAGRRVIEQTIRQKLPADFQTAEYLLKYGQVDLVSHRKDLKSTLEKLIRIHTKNTSTMKKAKVKESVG
;
A
#
# COMPACT_ATOMS: atom_id res chain seq x y z
N ILE A 1 -11.52 0.55 -2.02
CA ILE A 1 -12.12 -0.74 -1.59
C ILE A 1 -13.20 -1.15 -2.58
N GLU A 2 -14.34 -0.45 -2.60
CA GLU A 2 -15.51 -0.76 -3.43
C GLU A 2 -15.21 -0.96 -4.92
N GLN A 3 -14.34 -0.12 -5.49
CA GLN A 3 -13.98 -0.21 -6.91
C GLN A 3 -13.25 -1.52 -7.29
N LEU A 4 -12.44 -2.06 -6.37
CA LEU A 4 -11.52 -3.17 -6.69
C LEU A 4 -12.06 -4.51 -6.22
N LEU A 5 -12.66 -4.54 -5.03
CA LEU A 5 -13.11 -5.77 -4.43
C LEU A 5 -14.51 -6.13 -4.91
N ASP A 6 -14.89 -7.39 -4.71
CA ASP A 6 -16.25 -7.86 -4.96
C ASP A 6 -17.17 -7.40 -3.82
N GLU A 7 -18.42 -7.11 -4.15
CA GLU A 7 -19.39 -6.54 -3.22
C GLU A 7 -19.55 -7.42 -1.97
N GLY A 8 -19.52 -6.79 -0.79
CA GLY A 8 -19.67 -7.47 0.50
C GLY A 8 -18.52 -8.43 0.88
N SER A 9 -17.44 -8.51 0.09
CA SER A 9 -16.34 -9.45 0.36
C SER A 9 -15.31 -8.94 1.36
N PHE A 10 -15.25 -7.63 1.59
CA PHE A 10 -14.19 -7.03 2.40
C PHE A 10 -14.41 -7.25 3.90
N GLN A 11 -13.40 -7.83 4.55
CA GLN A 11 -13.29 -7.94 5.98
C GLN A 11 -12.02 -7.23 6.43
N GLU A 12 -12.17 -6.08 7.10
CA GLU A 12 -11.03 -5.37 7.69
C GLU A 12 -10.37 -6.23 8.78
N ILE A 13 -9.05 -6.17 8.87
CA ILE A 13 -8.25 -6.78 9.92
C ILE A 13 -7.40 -5.72 10.61
N ASN A 14 -7.16 -5.88 11.91
CA ASN A 14 -6.36 -4.94 12.72
C ASN A 14 -6.92 -3.50 12.71
N ASP A 15 -8.25 -3.35 12.58
CA ASP A 15 -8.95 -2.05 12.57
C ASP A 15 -8.75 -1.26 13.87
N GLY A 16 -8.80 -1.94 15.02
CA GLY A 16 -8.64 -1.35 16.35
C GLY A 16 -7.22 -0.92 16.73
N MET A 17 -6.24 -1.06 15.83
CA MET A 17 -4.86 -0.68 16.11
C MET A 17 -4.71 0.85 16.09
N LEU A 18 -4.21 1.40 17.19
CA LEU A 18 -4.03 2.84 17.37
C LEU A 18 -2.56 3.22 17.57
N PRO A 19 -2.14 4.39 17.07
CA PRO A 19 -0.79 4.89 17.27
C PRO A 19 -0.55 5.28 18.72
N SER A 20 0.68 5.07 19.19
CA SER A 20 1.19 5.60 20.45
C SER A 20 2.17 6.75 20.16
N ASP A 21 2.54 7.51 21.19
CA ASP A 21 3.51 8.60 21.09
C ASP A 21 4.66 8.38 22.08
N PRO A 22 5.56 7.42 21.77
CA PRO A 22 6.66 7.06 22.67
C PRO A 22 7.76 8.12 22.76
N LEU A 23 7.79 9.07 21.82
CA LEU A 23 8.78 10.15 21.76
C LEU A 23 8.27 11.45 22.39
N GLU A 24 7.00 11.50 22.81
CA GLU A 24 6.31 12.71 23.27
C GLU A 24 6.52 13.88 22.29
N PHE A 25 6.38 13.59 20.99
CA PHE A 25 6.87 14.48 19.94
C PHE A 25 5.99 15.73 19.79
N ILE A 26 6.63 16.89 19.69
CA ILE A 26 5.97 18.19 19.49
C ILE A 26 6.68 18.94 18.36
N ASP A 27 5.92 19.31 17.32
CA ASP A 27 6.36 20.27 16.31
C ASP A 27 5.57 21.60 16.46
N THR A 28 4.91 22.06 15.40
CA THR A 28 3.89 23.12 15.49
C THR A 28 2.66 22.67 16.29
N ALA A 29 2.43 21.37 16.45
CA ALA A 29 1.42 20.80 17.33
C ALA A 29 1.92 19.47 17.95
N PRO A 30 1.41 19.07 19.13
CA PRO A 30 1.69 17.75 19.68
C PRO A 30 1.24 16.62 18.75
N TYR A 31 2.03 15.55 18.65
CA TYR A 31 1.72 14.44 17.75
C TYR A 31 0.37 13.77 18.07
N LYS A 32 0.04 13.62 19.36
CA LYS A 32 -1.29 13.13 19.81
C LYS A 32 -2.45 13.94 19.23
N GLU A 33 -2.30 15.25 19.13
CA GLU A 33 -3.36 16.13 18.58
C GLU A 33 -3.43 16.03 17.06
N ARG A 34 -2.29 15.88 16.37
CA ARG A 34 -2.28 15.56 14.93
C ARG A 34 -3.02 14.26 14.64
N GLN A 35 -2.77 13.22 15.45
CA GLN A 35 -3.45 11.94 15.31
C GLN A 35 -4.95 12.07 15.54
N LYS A 36 -5.39 12.74 16.62
CA LYS A 36 -6.81 13.02 16.86
C LYS A 36 -7.45 13.77 15.68
N GLY A 37 -6.78 14.81 15.18
CA GLY A 37 -7.28 15.61 14.05
C GLY A 37 -7.41 14.80 12.77
N SER A 38 -6.44 13.94 12.45
CA SER A 38 -6.53 13.07 11.28
C SER A 38 -7.60 12.00 11.42
N ARG A 39 -7.74 11.35 12.58
CA ARG A 39 -8.85 10.42 12.83
C ARG A 39 -10.21 11.09 12.69
N ALA A 40 -10.38 12.28 13.24
CA ALA A 40 -11.63 13.04 13.13
C ALA A 40 -11.94 13.44 11.68
N LYS A 41 -10.92 13.77 10.88
CA LYS A 41 -11.06 14.16 9.49
C LYS A 41 -11.40 12.99 8.56
N THR A 42 -10.77 11.84 8.76
CA THR A 42 -10.87 10.72 7.81
C THR A 42 -11.79 9.60 8.28
N GLY A 43 -12.09 9.53 9.58
CA GLY A 43 -12.76 8.38 10.19
C GLY A 43 -11.88 7.13 10.30
N LEU A 44 -10.59 7.22 9.96
CA LEU A 44 -9.65 6.11 9.98
C LEU A 44 -8.84 6.12 11.27
N ASN A 45 -8.36 4.94 11.71
CA ASN A 45 -7.45 4.83 12.84
C ASN A 45 -5.97 5.07 12.48
N GLU A 46 -5.61 4.91 11.19
CA GLU A 46 -4.27 5.22 10.67
C GLU A 46 -4.31 5.40 9.13
N ALA A 47 -3.16 5.71 8.53
CA ALA A 47 -2.94 5.90 7.10
C ALA A 47 -3.00 4.63 6.24
N VAL A 48 -3.41 3.48 6.79
CA VAL A 48 -3.61 2.25 6.01
C VAL A 48 -4.79 1.44 6.53
N ILE A 49 -5.62 1.00 5.59
CA ILE A 49 -6.69 0.03 5.81
C ILE A 49 -6.17 -1.32 5.30
N THR A 50 -6.29 -2.37 6.10
CA THR A 50 -5.84 -3.72 5.72
C THR A 50 -6.97 -4.70 5.92
N GLY A 51 -7.10 -5.68 5.03
CA GLY A 51 -8.20 -6.63 5.10
C GLY A 51 -8.07 -7.79 4.12
N ILE A 52 -8.98 -8.73 4.25
CA ILE A 52 -9.19 -9.80 3.28
C ILE A 52 -10.40 -9.42 2.42
N GLY A 53 -10.34 -9.70 1.13
CA GLY A 53 -11.47 -9.50 0.21
C GLY A 53 -11.39 -10.43 -0.98
N ALA A 54 -12.23 -10.21 -1.98
CA ALA A 54 -12.16 -10.95 -3.23
C ALA A 54 -12.05 -10.03 -4.44
N ILE A 55 -11.31 -10.43 -5.47
CA ILE A 55 -11.26 -9.77 -6.78
C ILE A 55 -11.60 -10.81 -7.85
N GLY A 56 -12.76 -10.69 -8.50
CA GLY A 56 -13.18 -11.67 -9.51
C GLY A 56 -13.35 -13.08 -8.92
N GLY A 57 -13.80 -13.17 -7.67
CA GLY A 57 -13.97 -14.42 -6.91
C GLY A 57 -12.70 -15.00 -6.29
N TRP A 58 -11.53 -14.39 -6.51
CA TRP A 58 -10.26 -14.81 -5.89
C TRP A 58 -10.04 -14.10 -4.56
N GLU A 59 -9.90 -14.85 -3.46
CA GLU A 59 -9.55 -14.28 -2.17
C GLU A 59 -8.16 -13.62 -2.24
N VAL A 60 -8.03 -12.42 -1.67
CA VAL A 60 -6.79 -11.63 -1.63
C VAL A 60 -6.63 -10.96 -0.26
N ALA A 61 -5.38 -10.78 0.15
CA ALA A 61 -5.01 -9.90 1.25
C ALA A 61 -4.65 -8.53 0.68
N ILE A 62 -5.29 -7.45 1.13
CA ILE A 62 -5.12 -6.11 0.54
C ILE A 62 -4.83 -5.02 1.58
N ALA A 63 -3.80 -4.22 1.32
CA ALA A 63 -3.45 -3.00 2.03
C ALA A 63 -3.76 -1.80 1.14
N ILE A 64 -4.46 -0.81 1.69
CA ILE A 64 -4.85 0.40 0.98
C ILE A 64 -4.47 1.59 1.83
N MET A 65 -3.45 2.32 1.38
CA MET A 65 -3.01 3.53 2.06
C MET A 65 -3.94 4.70 1.77
N ASP A 66 -4.10 5.60 2.75
CA ASP A 66 -4.90 6.81 2.62
C ASP A 66 -4.04 8.07 2.88
N PHE A 67 -3.83 8.86 1.82
CA PHE A 67 -3.04 10.08 1.88
C PHE A 67 -3.67 11.18 2.75
N ALA A 68 -4.99 11.19 2.91
CA ALA A 68 -5.69 12.18 3.73
C ALA A 68 -5.32 12.06 5.22
N TYR A 69 -4.90 10.86 5.65
CA TYR A 69 -4.39 10.63 6.98
C TYR A 69 -2.91 11.04 7.07
N MET A 70 -2.69 12.30 7.43
CA MET A 70 -1.34 12.86 7.65
C MET A 70 -0.37 12.58 6.48
N GLY A 71 -0.82 12.76 5.23
CA GLY A 71 0.00 12.56 4.03
C GLY A 71 0.34 11.10 3.74
N GLY A 72 -0.44 10.15 4.28
CA GLY A 72 -0.20 8.72 4.11
C GLY A 72 1.15 8.25 4.66
N SER A 73 1.80 9.03 5.53
CA SER A 73 3.18 8.72 5.90
C SER A 73 3.27 7.48 6.80
N MET A 74 4.26 6.63 6.56
CA MET A 74 4.41 5.35 7.26
C MET A 74 4.99 5.55 8.65
N GLY A 75 4.16 5.28 9.67
CA GLY A 75 4.55 5.15 11.07
C GLY A 75 4.44 3.70 11.56
N SER A 76 4.61 3.47 12.87
CA SER A 76 4.66 2.13 13.46
C SER A 76 3.41 1.30 13.20
N VAL A 77 2.22 1.92 13.28
CA VAL A 77 0.96 1.23 13.01
C VAL A 77 0.79 0.89 11.53
N VAL A 78 1.24 1.75 10.61
CA VAL A 78 1.23 1.43 9.18
C VAL A 78 2.13 0.21 8.91
N GLY A 79 3.36 0.24 9.44
CA GLY A 79 4.29 -0.88 9.30
C GLY A 79 3.75 -2.17 9.90
N GLU A 80 3.17 -2.13 11.11
CA GLU A 80 2.57 -3.29 11.76
C GLU A 80 1.35 -3.84 11.00
N LYS A 81 0.41 -2.98 10.58
CA LYS A 81 -0.78 -3.42 9.82
C LYS A 81 -0.39 -4.06 8.49
N VAL A 82 0.60 -3.50 7.79
CA VAL A 82 1.12 -4.07 6.53
C VAL A 82 1.82 -5.40 6.78
N THR A 83 2.70 -5.49 7.78
CA THR A 83 3.36 -6.76 8.13
C THR A 83 2.35 -7.86 8.48
N ARG A 84 1.38 -7.57 9.36
CA ARG A 84 0.34 -8.56 9.73
C ARG A 84 -0.53 -8.97 8.56
N LEU A 85 -0.81 -8.06 7.63
CA LEU A 85 -1.55 -8.40 6.42
C LEU A 85 -0.74 -9.36 5.54
N ILE A 86 0.55 -9.10 5.34
CA ILE A 86 1.42 -9.97 4.56
C ILE A 86 1.47 -11.36 5.22
N GLU A 87 1.64 -11.43 6.54
CA GLU A 87 1.61 -12.69 7.29
C GLU A 87 0.27 -13.43 7.16
N ALA A 88 -0.86 -12.71 7.21
CA ALA A 88 -2.18 -13.29 6.97
C ALA A 88 -2.35 -13.82 5.53
N GLY A 89 -1.78 -13.12 4.54
CA GLY A 89 -1.75 -13.57 3.14
C GLY A 89 -0.94 -14.85 2.95
N ILE A 90 0.21 -14.94 3.62
CA ILE A 90 1.05 -16.15 3.66
C ILE A 90 0.31 -17.32 4.29
N GLU A 91 -0.28 -17.13 5.49
CA GLU A 91 -1.01 -18.18 6.21
C GLU A 91 -2.17 -18.73 5.38
N ARG A 92 -2.90 -17.84 4.69
CA ARG A 92 -4.04 -18.19 3.83
C ARG A 92 -3.64 -18.69 2.45
N LYS A 93 -2.38 -18.51 2.06
CA LYS A 93 -1.86 -18.78 0.71
C LYS A 93 -2.63 -18.04 -0.38
N VAL A 94 -2.94 -16.77 -0.14
CA VAL A 94 -3.65 -15.90 -1.07
C VAL A 94 -2.74 -14.78 -1.59
N PRO A 95 -2.97 -14.26 -2.81
CA PRO A 95 -2.24 -13.11 -3.31
C PRO A 95 -2.34 -11.92 -2.36
N ILE A 96 -1.24 -11.18 -2.23
CA ILE A 96 -1.13 -10.00 -1.40
C ILE A 96 -1.02 -8.78 -2.31
N ILE A 97 -1.77 -7.72 -2.01
CA ILE A 97 -1.82 -6.49 -2.81
C ILE A 97 -1.58 -5.29 -1.89
N ALA A 98 -0.58 -4.46 -2.22
CA ALA A 98 -0.36 -3.18 -1.55
C ALA A 98 -0.66 -2.02 -2.49
N ILE A 99 -1.66 -1.21 -2.15
CA ILE A 99 -1.99 0.03 -2.86
C ILE A 99 -1.39 1.18 -2.06
N THR A 100 -0.39 1.85 -2.63
CA THR A 100 0.40 2.85 -1.92
C THR A 100 -0.01 4.26 -2.30
N SER A 101 -0.10 5.12 -1.29
CA SER A 101 -0.27 6.56 -1.42
C SER A 101 0.36 7.19 -0.17
N SER A 102 1.55 7.77 -0.31
CA SER A 102 2.37 8.23 0.81
C SER A 102 3.34 9.33 0.41
N GLY A 103 3.53 10.30 1.30
CA GLY A 103 4.62 11.27 1.23
C GLY A 103 5.95 10.79 1.81
N GLY A 104 6.00 9.62 2.45
CA GLY A 104 7.22 9.06 3.04
C GLY A 104 7.05 8.53 4.47
N ALA A 105 8.10 8.63 5.28
CA ALA A 105 8.09 8.17 6.67
C ALA A 105 7.43 9.18 7.62
N ARG A 106 6.76 8.70 8.68
CA ARG A 106 6.14 9.53 9.71
C ARG A 106 7.21 10.13 10.62
N MET A 107 7.60 11.39 10.35
CA MET A 107 8.68 12.06 11.08
C MET A 107 8.47 12.10 12.60
N GLN A 108 7.21 12.19 13.04
CA GLN A 108 6.85 12.24 14.46
C GLN A 108 7.23 10.98 15.25
N GLU A 109 7.45 9.85 14.55
CA GLU A 109 7.95 8.60 15.17
C GLU A 109 9.42 8.32 14.83
N SER A 110 10.09 9.21 14.08
CA SER A 110 11.53 9.20 13.82
C SER A 110 12.09 7.83 13.37
N SER A 111 13.07 7.28 14.08
CA SER A 111 13.70 5.99 13.80
C SER A 111 12.70 4.82 13.80
N LEU A 112 11.60 4.91 14.55
CA LEU A 112 10.57 3.87 14.54
C LEU A 112 9.91 3.79 13.15
N SER A 113 9.65 4.93 12.51
CA SER A 113 9.16 4.98 11.12
C SER A 113 10.17 4.45 10.13
N LEU A 114 11.46 4.77 10.30
CA LEU A 114 12.52 4.24 9.45
C LEU A 114 12.58 2.71 9.53
N MET A 115 12.48 2.15 10.74
CA MET A 115 12.52 0.69 10.95
C MET A 115 11.31 -0.04 10.34
N GLN A 116 10.20 0.65 10.08
CA GLN A 116 9.08 0.04 9.36
C GLN A 116 9.43 -0.32 7.92
N MET A 117 10.39 0.36 7.30
CA MET A 117 10.92 -0.03 5.99
C MET A 117 11.54 -1.42 6.06
N ALA A 118 12.46 -1.63 7.00
CA ALA A 118 13.10 -2.93 7.19
C ALA A 118 12.08 -4.03 7.52
N LYS A 119 11.18 -3.75 8.47
CA LYS A 119 10.16 -4.70 8.92
C LYS A 119 9.24 -5.17 7.80
N THR A 120 8.69 -4.24 7.02
CA THR A 120 7.78 -4.58 5.91
C THR A 120 8.52 -5.26 4.77
N SER A 121 9.75 -4.84 4.46
CA SER A 121 10.61 -5.54 3.49
C SER A 121 10.91 -6.99 3.91
N CYS A 122 11.18 -7.25 5.20
CA CYS A 122 11.36 -8.62 5.70
C CYS A 122 10.08 -9.46 5.57
N ALA A 123 8.90 -8.86 5.76
CA ALA A 123 7.64 -9.56 5.54
C ALA A 123 7.43 -9.91 4.06
N VAL A 124 7.73 -8.98 3.14
CA VAL A 124 7.67 -9.25 1.69
C VAL A 124 8.67 -10.33 1.29
N ALA A 125 9.89 -10.31 1.83
CA ALA A 125 10.88 -11.36 1.57
C ALA A 125 10.37 -12.75 1.98
N ARG A 126 9.73 -12.87 3.14
CA ARG A 126 9.08 -14.11 3.59
C ARG A 126 7.94 -14.55 2.66
N ALA A 127 7.14 -13.61 2.14
CA ALA A 127 6.09 -13.93 1.18
C ALA A 127 6.67 -14.52 -0.12
N ASN A 128 7.78 -13.96 -0.60
CA ASN A 128 8.51 -14.46 -1.76
C ASN A 128 9.12 -15.87 -1.51
N GLU A 129 9.71 -16.10 -0.34
CA GLU A 129 10.23 -17.42 0.06
C GLU A 129 9.13 -18.51 0.08
N GLU A 130 7.92 -18.14 0.48
CA GLU A 130 6.73 -19.00 0.50
C GLU A 130 6.02 -19.09 -0.86
N GLY A 131 6.52 -18.41 -1.89
CA GLY A 131 5.95 -18.41 -3.25
C GLY A 131 4.58 -17.74 -3.35
N ILE A 132 4.31 -16.75 -2.49
CA ILE A 132 3.05 -16.00 -2.49
C ILE A 132 3.17 -14.79 -3.41
N LEU A 133 2.25 -14.66 -4.38
CA LEU A 133 2.19 -13.51 -5.28
C LEU A 133 1.99 -12.22 -4.50
N TYR A 134 2.93 -11.29 -4.63
CA TYR A 134 2.86 -9.94 -4.08
C TYR A 134 2.78 -8.89 -5.19
N LEU A 135 1.66 -8.17 -5.25
CA LEU A 135 1.41 -7.11 -6.22
C LEU A 135 1.46 -5.74 -5.53
N THR A 136 2.06 -4.76 -6.20
CA THR A 136 2.04 -3.37 -5.72
C THR A 136 1.35 -2.46 -6.73
N VAL A 137 0.44 -1.61 -6.26
CA VAL A 137 -0.22 -0.57 -7.06
C VAL A 137 0.20 0.80 -6.53
N LEU A 138 1.08 1.46 -7.26
CA LEU A 138 1.62 2.77 -6.96
C LEU A 138 0.64 3.85 -7.43
N THR A 139 0.02 4.56 -6.48
CA THR A 139 -0.89 5.67 -6.77
C THR A 139 -0.26 7.01 -6.43
N GLU A 140 -0.85 8.10 -6.92
CA GLU A 140 -0.33 9.44 -6.64
C GLU A 140 -0.72 9.92 -5.22
N PRO A 141 0.23 10.48 -4.46
CA PRO A 141 1.69 10.38 -4.61
C PRO A 141 2.21 9.12 -3.90
N THR A 142 3.29 8.49 -4.39
CA THR A 142 4.04 7.48 -3.61
C THR A 142 5.51 7.89 -3.54
N PHE A 143 5.99 8.31 -2.36
CA PHE A 143 7.34 8.81 -2.17
C PHE A 143 8.06 8.25 -0.93
N GLY A 144 9.36 8.48 -0.86
CA GLY A 144 10.17 8.30 0.35
C GLY A 144 10.24 6.86 0.82
N GLY A 145 10.10 6.66 2.13
CA GLY A 145 10.27 5.35 2.76
C GLY A 145 9.37 4.26 2.18
N VAL A 146 8.15 4.58 1.75
CA VAL A 146 7.25 3.59 1.13
C VAL A 146 7.76 3.14 -0.24
N THR A 147 8.24 4.07 -1.08
CA THR A 147 8.89 3.69 -2.35
C THR A 147 10.21 2.95 -2.18
N ALA A 148 10.89 3.12 -1.04
CA ALA A 148 12.15 2.44 -0.76
C ALA A 148 11.97 1.18 0.11
N SER A 149 10.75 0.65 0.19
CA SER A 149 10.41 -0.56 0.94
C SER A 149 9.27 -1.30 0.24
N PHE A 150 8.24 -1.77 0.97
CA PHE A 150 7.20 -2.64 0.45
C PHE A 150 6.46 -2.10 -0.79
N GLY A 151 6.47 -0.80 -1.05
CA GLY A 151 5.81 -0.21 -2.22
C GLY A 151 6.42 -0.63 -3.56
N THR A 152 7.71 -0.97 -3.62
CA THR A 152 8.39 -1.36 -4.89
C THR A 152 9.11 -2.69 -4.78
N LEU A 153 8.59 -3.58 -3.93
CA LEU A 153 9.10 -4.95 -3.77
C LEU A 153 8.10 -5.99 -4.30
N GLY A 154 7.11 -5.56 -5.09
CA GLY A 154 6.16 -6.45 -5.76
C GLY A 154 6.83 -7.35 -6.79
N ASP A 155 6.31 -8.56 -6.96
CA ASP A 155 6.61 -9.42 -8.10
C ASP A 155 6.22 -8.74 -9.42
N ILE A 156 5.13 -7.96 -9.36
CA ILE A 156 4.67 -7.09 -10.43
C ILE A 156 4.29 -5.73 -9.84
N ILE A 157 4.96 -4.69 -10.34
CA ILE A 157 4.80 -3.31 -9.93
C ILE A 157 3.93 -2.57 -10.95
N ILE A 158 2.73 -2.19 -10.50
CA ILE A 158 1.73 -1.49 -11.27
C ILE A 158 1.74 -0.03 -10.86
N ALA A 159 1.75 0.90 -11.80
CA ALA A 159 1.53 2.32 -11.51
C ALA A 159 0.20 2.79 -12.11
N GLU A 160 -0.52 3.63 -11.36
CA GLU A 160 -1.69 4.32 -11.91
C GLU A 160 -1.24 5.37 -12.92
N GLN A 161 -1.95 5.48 -14.05
CA GLN A 161 -1.62 6.44 -15.10
C GLN A 161 -1.41 7.87 -14.57
N GLY A 162 -0.33 8.51 -14.99
CA GLY A 162 0.02 9.88 -14.60
C GLY A 162 0.52 10.03 -13.16
N ALA A 163 0.48 8.97 -12.34
CA ALA A 163 0.85 9.07 -10.94
C ALA A 163 2.33 9.46 -10.76
N ARG A 164 2.61 10.33 -9.79
CA ARG A 164 3.97 10.74 -9.45
C ARG A 164 4.55 9.87 -8.34
N ILE A 165 5.69 9.25 -8.64
CA ILE A 165 6.34 8.25 -7.79
C ILE A 165 7.84 8.51 -7.74
N GLY A 166 8.45 8.39 -6.56
CA GLY A 166 9.90 8.29 -6.46
C GLY A 166 10.45 8.48 -5.06
N PHE A 167 11.74 8.22 -4.86
CA PHE A 167 12.33 8.29 -3.52
C PHE A 167 12.31 9.71 -2.93
N ALA A 168 12.87 10.69 -3.66
CA ALA A 168 12.89 12.09 -3.24
C ALA A 168 11.87 12.92 -4.01
N GLY A 169 11.26 13.89 -3.35
CA GLY A 169 10.35 14.83 -4.02
C GLY A 169 11.09 15.72 -5.03
N ARG A 170 10.42 16.03 -6.14
CA ARG A 170 10.94 16.89 -7.23
C ARG A 170 11.66 18.14 -6.73
N ARG A 171 11.06 18.87 -5.80
CA ARG A 171 11.63 20.12 -5.23
C ARG A 171 13.01 19.89 -4.62
N VAL A 172 13.18 18.82 -3.85
CA VAL A 172 14.46 18.48 -3.19
C VAL A 172 15.53 18.15 -4.25
N ILE A 173 15.14 17.41 -5.29
CA ILE A 173 16.04 17.05 -6.39
C ILE A 173 16.49 18.31 -7.15
N GLU A 174 15.56 19.15 -7.62
CA GLU A 174 15.87 20.38 -8.36
C GLU A 174 16.77 21.33 -7.56
N GLN A 175 16.56 21.45 -6.24
CA GLN A 175 17.41 22.26 -5.37
C GLN A 175 18.82 21.68 -5.25
N THR A 176 18.96 20.36 -5.22
CA THR A 176 20.25 19.68 -5.06
C THR A 176 21.08 19.79 -6.34
N ILE A 177 20.49 19.47 -7.50
CA ILE A 177 21.21 19.49 -8.80
C ILE A 177 21.24 20.88 -9.45
N ARG A 178 20.46 21.84 -8.93
CA ARG A 178 20.30 23.21 -9.46
C ARG A 178 19.86 23.27 -10.92
N GLN A 179 18.98 22.35 -11.32
CA GLN A 179 18.43 22.25 -12.67
C GLN A 179 16.92 21.96 -12.60
N LYS A 180 16.19 22.40 -13.64
CA LYS A 180 14.78 22.03 -13.80
C LYS A 180 14.69 20.62 -14.34
N LEU A 181 13.83 19.80 -13.74
CA LEU A 181 13.57 18.45 -14.22
C LEU A 181 12.58 18.48 -15.41
N PRO A 182 12.55 17.45 -16.28
CA PRO A 182 11.49 17.28 -17.28
C PRO A 182 10.08 17.33 -16.65
N ALA A 183 9.06 17.73 -17.41
CA ALA A 183 7.70 17.87 -16.87
C ALA A 183 7.08 16.52 -16.42
N ASP A 184 7.40 15.47 -17.19
CA ASP A 184 7.04 14.07 -16.99
C ASP A 184 7.94 13.34 -15.99
N PHE A 185 8.97 14.01 -15.44
CA PHE A 185 9.84 13.38 -14.44
C PHE A 185 9.00 12.82 -13.27
N GLN A 186 9.31 11.58 -12.88
CA GLN A 186 8.62 10.79 -11.85
C GLN A 186 7.18 10.38 -12.16
N THR A 187 6.65 10.59 -13.38
CA THR A 187 5.33 10.02 -13.71
C THR A 187 5.41 8.51 -13.93
N ALA A 188 4.28 7.82 -13.81
CA ALA A 188 4.15 6.40 -14.08
C ALA A 188 4.73 5.98 -15.44
N GLU A 189 4.50 6.78 -16.48
CA GLU A 189 5.03 6.56 -17.83
C GLU A 189 6.54 6.75 -17.90
N TYR A 190 7.08 7.73 -17.15
CA TYR A 190 8.51 7.91 -17.00
C TYR A 190 9.13 6.69 -16.32
N LEU A 191 8.56 6.22 -15.21
CA LEU A 191 9.05 5.03 -14.51
C LEU A 191 9.00 3.79 -15.40
N LEU A 192 7.93 3.61 -16.19
CA LEU A 192 7.79 2.50 -17.13
C LEU A 192 8.90 2.53 -18.19
N LYS A 193 9.17 3.72 -18.77
CA LYS A 193 10.24 3.91 -19.75
C LYS A 193 11.62 3.51 -19.23
N TYR A 194 11.88 3.71 -17.93
CA TYR A 194 13.16 3.38 -17.29
C TYR A 194 13.15 2.03 -16.54
N GLY A 195 12.11 1.21 -16.72
CA GLY A 195 12.06 -0.16 -16.18
C GLY A 195 11.90 -0.24 -14.67
N GLN A 196 11.33 0.79 -14.03
CA GLN A 196 11.06 0.78 -12.58
C GLN A 196 9.67 0.24 -12.23
N VAL A 197 8.76 0.18 -13.19
CA VAL A 197 7.42 -0.41 -13.06
C VAL A 197 7.15 -1.31 -14.26
N ASP A 198 6.39 -2.37 -14.06
CA ASP A 198 6.08 -3.38 -15.08
C ASP A 198 4.92 -2.95 -15.98
N LEU A 199 3.94 -2.23 -15.40
CA LEU A 199 2.80 -1.74 -16.16
C LEU A 199 2.23 -0.42 -15.63
N VAL A 200 1.65 0.34 -16.55
CA VAL A 200 0.83 1.51 -16.25
C VAL A 200 -0.62 1.18 -16.57
N SER A 201 -1.51 1.40 -15.60
CA SER A 201 -2.93 1.08 -15.71
C SER A 201 -3.80 2.30 -15.43
N HIS A 202 -4.85 2.50 -16.21
CA HIS A 202 -5.88 3.47 -15.84
C HIS A 202 -6.63 2.97 -14.60
N ARG A 203 -7.08 3.90 -13.76
CA ARG A 203 -7.85 3.58 -12.54
C ARG A 203 -9.04 2.67 -12.83
N LYS A 204 -9.82 2.96 -13.88
CA LYS A 204 -11.01 2.18 -14.27
C LYS A 204 -10.68 0.72 -14.64
N ASP A 205 -9.46 0.46 -15.09
CA ASP A 205 -9.04 -0.85 -15.59
C ASP A 205 -8.33 -1.68 -14.51
N LEU A 206 -7.95 -1.07 -13.36
CA LEU A 206 -7.19 -1.71 -12.29
C LEU A 206 -7.80 -3.02 -11.80
N LYS A 207 -9.13 -3.08 -11.58
CA LYS A 207 -9.80 -4.31 -11.15
C LYS A 207 -9.56 -5.45 -12.16
N SER A 208 -9.78 -5.18 -13.44
CA SER A 208 -9.60 -6.16 -14.52
C SER A 208 -8.13 -6.57 -14.70
N THR A 209 -7.20 -5.64 -14.49
CA THR A 209 -5.75 -5.89 -14.55
C THR A 209 -5.32 -6.80 -13.41
N LEU A 210 -5.69 -6.47 -12.17
CA LEU A 210 -5.39 -7.29 -10.99
C LEU A 210 -5.98 -8.68 -11.12
N GLU A 211 -7.25 -8.81 -11.54
CA GLU A 211 -7.91 -10.09 -11.74
C GLU A 211 -7.15 -10.97 -12.75
N LYS A 212 -6.71 -10.41 -13.89
CA LYS A 212 -5.93 -11.14 -14.89
C LYS A 212 -4.60 -11.62 -14.32
N LEU A 213 -3.87 -10.74 -13.61
CA LEU A 213 -2.59 -11.08 -13.01
C LEU A 213 -2.75 -12.19 -11.97
N ILE A 214 -3.72 -12.06 -11.07
CA ILE A 214 -4.06 -13.09 -10.08
C ILE A 214 -4.32 -14.41 -10.81
N ARG A 215 -5.26 -14.43 -11.76
CA ARG A 215 -5.67 -15.64 -12.49
C ARG A 215 -4.51 -16.37 -13.18
N ILE A 216 -3.53 -15.65 -13.72
CA ILE A 216 -2.36 -16.26 -14.38
C ILE A 216 -1.44 -16.97 -13.38
N HIS A 217 -1.29 -16.40 -12.18
CA HIS A 217 -0.40 -16.88 -11.13
C HIS A 217 -1.09 -17.87 -10.17
N THR A 218 -2.42 -17.89 -10.11
CA THR A 218 -3.21 -18.87 -9.38
C THR A 218 -3.76 -19.93 -10.35
N LYS A 219 -2.92 -20.90 -10.74
CA LYS A 219 -3.38 -22.10 -11.48
C LYS A 219 -3.91 -23.16 -10.51
N ASN A 220 -5.20 -23.50 -10.67
CA ASN A 220 -5.77 -24.83 -10.45
C ASN A 220 -5.45 -25.54 -9.11
N THR A 221 -5.40 -24.82 -7.99
CA THR A 221 -5.47 -25.44 -6.67
C THR A 221 -6.94 -25.51 -6.27
N SER A 222 -7.48 -26.73 -6.21
CA SER A 222 -8.75 -27.09 -5.58
C SER A 222 -8.86 -26.69 -4.10
N THR A 223 -7.90 -25.91 -3.58
CA THR A 223 -7.75 -25.45 -2.19
C THR A 223 -8.01 -23.97 -1.98
N MET A 224 -8.17 -23.14 -3.02
CA MET A 224 -8.68 -21.78 -2.84
C MET A 224 -10.19 -21.86 -2.61
N LYS A 225 -10.64 -21.66 -1.37
CA LYS A 225 -12.07 -21.54 -1.07
C LYS A 225 -12.61 -20.36 -1.87
N LYS A 226 -13.40 -20.62 -2.92
CA LYS A 226 -14.26 -19.58 -3.49
C LYS A 226 -15.03 -18.96 -2.31
N ALA A 227 -14.91 -17.64 -2.14
CA ALA A 227 -15.64 -16.93 -1.12
C ALA A 227 -17.12 -17.31 -1.25
N LYS A 228 -17.72 -17.85 -0.18
CA LYS A 228 -19.16 -18.11 -0.15
C LYS A 228 -19.85 -16.77 -0.15
N VAL A 229 -20.22 -16.27 -1.32
CA VAL A 229 -21.18 -15.17 -1.42
C VAL A 229 -22.46 -15.67 -0.75
N LYS A 230 -22.82 -15.07 0.39
CA LYS A 230 -24.12 -15.34 1.02
C LYS A 230 -25.18 -14.80 0.05
N GLU A 231 -25.90 -15.71 -0.60
CA GLU A 231 -27.19 -15.36 -1.19
C GLU A 231 -28.06 -14.81 -0.05
N SER A 232 -28.38 -13.52 -0.14
CA SER A 232 -29.39 -12.88 0.70
C SER A 232 -30.74 -13.50 0.36
N VAL A 233 -31.20 -14.40 1.24
CA VAL A 233 -32.62 -14.78 1.31
C VAL A 233 -33.33 -13.65 2.05
N GLY A 234 -34.25 -12.97 1.36
CA GLY A 234 -35.09 -11.90 1.90
C GLY A 234 -35.70 -11.04 0.82
#